data_AF-A0A351NHS6-F1
#
_entry.id   AF-A0A351NHS6-F1
#
_cell.length_a   1.000
_cell.length_b   1.000
_cell.length_c   1.000
_cell.angle_alpha   90.00
_cell.angle_beta   90.00
_cell.angle_gamma   90.00
#
_symmetry.space_group_name_H-M   'P 1'
#
loop_
_entity.id
_entity.type
_entity.pdbx_description
1 polymer ?
#
loop_
_entity_poly.entity_id
_entity_poly.type
_entity_poly.pdbx_seq_one_letter_code
_entity_poly.pdbx_strand_id
1 'polypeptide(L)' 'AVHQFSHIGTHAMVGGCSAVNKDIPPYSICGRTPICYAGINIVGLRRRGFESDVIRNIKDI' A
#
# COMPACT_ATOMS: atom_id res chain seq x y z
N ALA A 1 -14.03 -3.96 1.87
CA ALA A 1 -14.43 -3.92 3.29
C ALA A 1 -13.19 -3.96 4.16
N VAL A 2 -13.21 -3.32 5.33
CA VAL A 2 -12.07 -3.28 6.26
C VAL A 2 -12.53 -3.85 7.60
N HIS A 3 -11.84 -4.87 8.08
CA HIS A 3 -12.13 -5.45 9.38
C HIS A 3 -11.78 -4.44 10.48
N GLN A 4 -12.65 -4.34 11.49
CA GLN A 4 -12.43 -3.48 12.66
C GLN A 4 -11.04 -3.73 13.27
N PHE A 5 -10.44 -2.64 13.78
CA PHE A 5 -9.08 -2.58 14.33
C PHE A 5 -7.92 -2.71 13.31
N SER A 6 -8.21 -2.91 12.02
CA SER A 6 -7.17 -2.85 10.98
C SER A 6 -6.78 -1.40 10.69
N HIS A 7 -5.48 -1.15 10.50
CA HIS A 7 -4.93 0.13 10.09
C HIS A 7 -4.56 0.11 8.60
N ILE A 8 -4.85 1.21 7.91
CA ILE A 8 -4.40 1.45 6.54
C ILE A 8 -3.34 2.53 6.58
N GLY A 9 -2.09 2.16 6.28
CA GLY A 9 -0.96 3.06 6.29
C GLY A 9 -1.09 4.19 5.27
N THR A 10 -0.41 5.30 5.55
CA THR A 10 -0.40 6.48 4.68
C THR A 10 0.13 6.13 3.29
N HIS A 11 -0.47 6.73 2.26
CA HIS A 11 -0.12 6.49 0.86
C HIS A 11 -0.25 5.03 0.37
N ALA A 12 -0.83 4.14 1.16
CA ALA A 12 -1.15 2.79 0.72
C ALA A 12 -2.28 2.80 -0.33
N MET A 13 -2.40 1.72 -1.09
CA MET A 13 -3.49 1.48 -2.02
C MET A 13 -4.05 0.08 -1.81
N VAL A 14 -5.38 -0.03 -1.69
CA VAL A 14 -6.08 -1.31 -1.61
C VAL A 14 -6.81 -1.56 -2.92
N GLY A 15 -6.60 -2.74 -3.51
CA GLY A 15 -7.28 -3.15 -4.73
C GLY A 15 -8.80 -3.19 -4.55
N GLY A 16 -9.54 -2.84 -5.61
CA GLY A 16 -11.00 -2.94 -5.62
C GLY A 16 -11.49 -4.33 -5.21
N CYS A 17 -12.66 -4.38 -4.58
CA CYS A 17 -13.30 -5.63 -4.11
C CYS A 17 -12.43 -6.48 -3.14
N SER A 18 -11.37 -5.93 -2.56
CA SER A 18 -10.54 -6.63 -1.57
C SER A 18 -11.16 -6.54 -0.16
N ALA A 19 -11.01 -7.61 0.62
CA ALA A 19 -11.33 -7.64 2.04
C ALA A 19 -10.04 -7.48 2.86
N VAL A 20 -9.93 -6.38 3.61
CA VAL A 20 -8.78 -6.10 4.48
C VAL A 20 -9.07 -6.74 5.84
N ASN A 21 -8.33 -7.81 6.17
CA ASN A 21 -8.44 -8.52 7.44
C ASN A 21 -7.17 -8.42 8.30
N LYS A 22 -6.18 -7.64 7.86
CA LYS A 22 -4.91 -7.33 8.54
C LYS A 22 -4.50 -5.90 8.19
N ASP A 23 -3.57 -5.36 8.98
CA ASP A 23 -2.99 -4.04 8.73
C ASP A 23 -2.31 -3.97 7.36
N ILE A 24 -2.45 -2.82 6.70
CA ILE A 24 -1.81 -2.50 5.43
C ILE A 24 -0.65 -1.53 5.71
N PRO A 25 0.61 -1.91 5.42
CA PRO A 25 1.75 -1.03 5.62
C PRO A 25 1.66 0.27 4.81
N PRO A 26 2.25 1.38 5.30
CA PRO A 26 2.32 2.61 4.52
C PRO A 26 3.03 2.39 3.19
N TYR A 27 2.69 3.20 2.19
CA TYR A 27 3.28 3.19 0.84
C TYR A 27 3.04 1.93 0.02
N SER A 28 2.46 0.87 0.57
CA SER A 28 2.24 -0.41 -0.10
C SER A 28 0.99 -0.44 -0.99
N ILE A 29 0.99 -1.32 -1.98
CA ILE A 29 -0.21 -1.77 -2.68
C ILE A 29 -0.55 -3.16 -2.14
N CYS A 30 -1.79 -3.35 -1.70
CA CYS A 30 -2.31 -4.66 -1.31
C CYS A 30 -3.59 -4.97 -2.07
N GLY A 31 -3.82 -6.23 -2.42
CA GLY A 31 -5.03 -6.65 -3.12
C GLY A 31 -5.09 -8.16 -3.31
N ARG A 32 -5.98 -8.62 -4.20
CA ARG A 32 -6.34 -10.05 -4.42
C ARG A 32 -7.23 -10.61 -3.31
N THR A 33 -7.66 -11.86 -3.51
CA THR A 33 -8.46 -12.64 -2.56
C THR A 33 -7.81 -14.01 -2.37
N PRO A 34 -7.17 -14.30 -1.22
CA PRO A 34 -7.03 -13.44 -0.03
C PRO A 34 -6.13 -12.23 -0.29
N ILE A 35 -6.23 -11.20 0.56
CA ILE A 35 -5.43 -9.98 0.42
C ILE A 35 -3.94 -10.27 0.62
N CYS A 36 -3.14 -9.80 -0.32
CA CYS A 36 -1.69 -10.00 -0.36
C CYS A 36 -0.97 -8.69 -0.73
N TYR A 37 0.30 -8.59 -0.34
CA TYR A 37 1.21 -7.56 -0.82
C TYR A 37 1.38 -7.65 -2.34
N ALA A 38 1.30 -6.51 -3.01
CA ALA A 38 1.38 -6.38 -4.46
C ALA A 38 2.43 -5.35 -4.92
N GLY A 39 3.35 -4.95 -4.04
CA GLY A 39 4.41 -3.98 -4.34
C GLY A 39 4.22 -2.63 -3.65
N ILE A 40 5.10 -1.68 -3.98
CA ILE A 40 5.02 -0.28 -3.51
C ILE A 40 4.11 0.52 -4.44
N ASN A 41 3.40 1.51 -3.88
CA ASN A 41 2.56 2.48 -4.60
C ASN A 41 3.39 3.52 -5.38
N ILE A 42 4.32 3.05 -6.21
CA ILE A 42 5.28 3.87 -6.96
C ILE A 42 4.55 4.94 -7.76
N VAL A 43 3.44 4.59 -8.40
CA VAL A 43 2.62 5.54 -9.19
C VAL A 43 2.04 6.63 -8.28
N GLY A 44 1.45 6.27 -7.15
CA GLY A 44 0.88 7.22 -6.20
C GLY A 44 1.91 8.10 -5.50
N LEU A 45 3.13 7.59 -5.29
CA LEU A 45 4.24 8.36 -4.72
C LEU A 45 4.82 9.35 -5.72
N ARG A 46 5.08 8.92 -6.96
CA ARG A 46 5.55 9.82 -8.04
C ARG A 46 4.57 10.95 -8.31
N ARG A 47 3.26 10.65 -8.35
CA ARG A 47 2.20 11.68 -8.51
C ARG A 47 2.15 12.69 -7.37
N ARG A 48 2.65 12.33 -6.19
CA ARG A 48 2.74 13.22 -5.02
C ARG A 48 4.09 13.93 -4.90
N GLY A 49 4.96 13.83 -5.92
CA GLY A 49 6.25 14.52 -5.94
C GLY A 49 7.31 13.89 -5.04
N PHE A 50 7.19 12.61 -4.70
CA PHE A 50 8.27 11.91 -4.02
C PHE A 50 9.44 11.72 -4.99
N GLU A 51 10.63 12.12 -4.55
CA GLU A 51 11.87 11.94 -5.30
C GLU A 51 12.19 10.45 -5.54
N SER A 52 12.86 10.17 -6.65
CA SER A 52 13.14 8.79 -7.07
C SER A 52 13.99 8.03 -6.05
N ASP A 53 14.94 8.70 -5.40
CA ASP A 53 15.79 8.10 -4.35
C ASP A 53 14.99 7.78 -3.09
N VAL A 54 14.01 8.62 -2.73
CA VAL A 54 13.11 8.34 -1.60
C VAL A 54 12.25 7.11 -1.88
N ILE A 55 11.70 7.00 -3.09
CA ILE A 55 10.92 5.82 -3.50
C ILE A 55 11.79 4.56 -3.49
N ARG A 56 13.06 4.67 -3.91
CA ARG A 56 14.02 3.57 -3.85
C ARG A 56 14.29 3.13 -2.42
N ASN A 57 14.55 4.08 -1.52
CA ASN A 57 14.74 3.78 -0.10
C ASN A 57 13.52 3.10 0.51
N ILE A 58 12.30 3.53 0.17
CA ILE A 58 11.06 2.89 0.64
C ILE A 58 10.93 1.44 0.14
N LYS A 59 11.42 1.15 -1.08
CA LYS A 59 11.34 -0.18 -1.69
C LYS A 59 12.36 -1.16 -1.13
N ASP A 60 13.50 -0.66 -0.65
CA ASP A 60 14.60 -1.47 -0.14
C ASP A 60 14.44 -1.81 1.37
N ILE A 61 13.39 -1.29 2.02
CA ILE A 61 12.92 -1.69 3.36
C ILE A 61 12.12 -3.00 3.28
#